data_AF-X1DTE8-F1
#
_entry.id   AF-X1DTE8-F1
#
_cell.length_a   1.000
_cell.length_b   1.000
_cell.length_c   1.000
_cell.angle_alpha   90.00
_cell.angle_beta   90.00
_cell.angle_gamma   90.00
#
_symmetry.space_group_name_H-M   'P 1'
#
loop_
_entity.id
_entity.type
_entity.pdbx_description
1 polymer ?
#
loop_
_entity_poly.entity_id
_entity_poly.type
_entity_poly.pdbx_seq_one_letter_code
_entity_poly.pdbx_strand_id
1 'polypeptide(L)'
;MKKEALTLGMLLLCAGLFSQEVSIPVLTDNSVLLLQTDRDNRLRTIYFGEPLNNEGEYALVSGTYQYFNSNAGIYNAAYTPAGTWNISEPAIQVVHGDGNSSLDLKYLSHKQVRLD
;
A
#
# COMPACT_ATOMS: atom_id res chain seq x y z
N MET A 1 -15.85 35.54 19.59
CA MET A 1 -16.27 35.38 18.17
C MET A 1 -15.10 35.19 17.22
N LYS A 2 -14.13 36.13 17.11
CA LYS A 2 -12.97 35.96 16.20
C LYS A 2 -12.04 34.80 16.58
N LYS A 3 -11.86 34.56 17.89
CA LYS A 3 -11.01 33.47 18.41
C LYS A 3 -11.64 32.10 18.15
N GLU A 4 -12.92 31.93 18.48
CA GLU A 4 -13.73 30.73 18.19
C GLU A 4 -13.75 30.36 16.70
N ALA A 5 -13.88 31.35 15.81
CA ALA A 5 -13.84 31.12 14.36
C ALA A 5 -12.44 30.69 13.88
N LEU A 6 -11.37 31.20 14.51
CA LEU A 6 -9.99 30.81 14.22
C LEU A 6 -9.70 29.37 14.68
N THR A 7 -10.16 28.98 15.88
CA THR A 7 -10.02 27.61 16.39
C THR A 7 -10.80 26.61 15.53
N LEU A 8 -12.02 26.95 15.11
CA LEU A 8 -12.83 26.08 14.24
C LEU A 8 -12.20 25.93 12.85
N GLY A 9 -11.64 27.01 12.29
CA GLY A 9 -10.90 26.97 11.03
C GLY A 9 -9.65 26.09 11.10
N MET A 10 -8.91 26.14 12.21
CA MET A 10 -7.71 25.32 12.42
C MET A 10 -8.05 23.82 12.58
N LEU A 11 -9.17 23.49 13.22
CA LEU A 11 -9.64 22.10 13.36
C LEU A 11 -10.04 21.48 12.00
N LEU A 12 -10.66 22.27 11.11
CA LEU A 12 -11.02 21.83 9.75
C LEU A 12 -9.79 21.63 8.84
N LEU A 13 -8.74 22.44 9.00
CA LEU A 13 -7.48 22.30 8.25
C LEU A 13 -6.69 21.04 8.64
N CYS A 14 -6.73 20.62 9.91
CA CYS A 14 -6.03 19.42 10.36
C CYS A 14 -6.70 18.10 9.93
N ALA A 15 -8.00 18.12 9.60
CA ALA A 15 -8.74 16.92 9.18
C ALA A 15 -8.33 16.38 7.81
N GLY A 16 -7.54 17.13 7.02
CA GLY A 16 -7.04 16.70 5.71
C GLY A 16 -5.68 15.99 5.72
N LEU A 17 -5.02 15.84 6.87
CA LEU A 17 -3.66 15.29 6.98
C LEU A 17 -3.64 13.75 7.12
N PHE A 18 -4.44 13.04 6.32
CA PHE A 18 -4.31 11.59 6.24
C PHE A 18 -3.20 11.23 5.26
N SER A 19 -2.28 10.36 5.67
CA SER A 19 -1.36 9.70 4.74
C SER A 19 -2.20 8.85 3.79
N GLN A 20 -2.40 9.33 2.57
CA GLN A 20 -3.19 8.61 1.56
C GLN A 20 -2.43 7.35 1.14
N GLU A 21 -3.13 6.21 1.15
CA GLU A 21 -2.61 4.98 0.57
C GLU A 21 -2.38 5.20 -0.93
N VAL A 22 -1.21 4.79 -1.42
CA VAL A 22 -0.88 4.87 -2.84
C VAL A 22 -1.40 3.62 -3.54
N SER A 23 -2.35 3.81 -4.45
CA SER A 23 -2.86 2.76 -5.36
C SER A 23 -2.19 2.87 -6.73
N ILE A 24 -1.67 1.76 -7.23
CA ILE A 24 -0.99 1.66 -8.53
C ILE A 24 -1.71 0.57 -9.35
N PRO A 25 -2.71 0.94 -10.17
CA PRO A 25 -3.32 0.02 -11.10
C PRO A 25 -2.42 -0.15 -12.34
N VAL A 26 -2.14 -1.40 -12.69
CA VAL A 26 -1.46 -1.77 -13.95
C VAL A 26 -2.51 -2.45 -14.82
N LEU A 27 -3.00 -1.73 -15.83
CA LEU A 27 -4.09 -2.19 -16.70
C LEU A 27 -3.57 -2.78 -18.01
N THR A 28 -4.28 -3.80 -18.47
CA THR A 28 -4.29 -4.27 -19.86
C THR A 28 -5.74 -4.21 -20.36
N ASP A 29 -5.98 -4.56 -21.63
CA ASP A 29 -7.33 -4.61 -22.19
C ASP A 29 -8.27 -5.54 -21.41
N ASN A 30 -7.73 -6.60 -20.79
CA ASN A 30 -8.52 -7.68 -20.18
C ASN A 30 -8.15 -7.97 -18.73
N SER A 31 -7.21 -7.23 -18.13
CA SER A 31 -6.78 -7.50 -16.76
C SER A 31 -6.29 -6.25 -16.04
N VAL A 32 -6.41 -6.24 -14.72
CA VAL A 32 -5.76 -5.26 -13.85
C VAL A 32 -4.99 -5.97 -12.75
N LEU A 33 -3.73 -5.56 -12.57
CA LEU A 33 -2.95 -5.83 -11.36
C LEU A 33 -3.00 -4.56 -10.50
N LEU A 34 -3.62 -4.66 -9.33
CA LEU A 34 -3.75 -3.55 -8.40
C LEU A 34 -2.76 -3.73 -7.25
N LEU A 35 -1.84 -2.77 -7.15
CA LEU A 35 -0.94 -2.65 -6.01
C LEU A 35 -1.40 -1.52 -5.09
N GLN A 36 -1.27 -1.68 -3.78
CA GLN A 36 -1.59 -0.62 -2.82
C GLN A 36 -0.65 -0.65 -1.61
N THR A 37 -0.29 0.52 -1.09
CA THR A 37 0.44 0.62 0.18
C THR A 37 -0.49 0.40 1.37
N ASP A 38 -0.01 -0.29 2.40
CA ASP A 38 -0.67 -0.29 3.71
C ASP A 38 -0.27 0.92 4.58
N ARG A 39 -0.77 0.94 5.81
CA ARG A 39 -0.48 1.95 6.83
C ARG A 39 1.00 2.02 7.24
N ASP A 40 1.75 0.95 7.01
CA ASP A 40 3.19 0.85 7.27
C ASP A 40 4.03 1.14 6.01
N ASN A 41 3.41 1.66 4.94
CA ASN A 41 4.03 1.90 3.63
C ASN A 41 4.61 0.64 2.96
N ARG A 42 4.05 -0.53 3.21
CA ARG A 42 4.41 -1.75 2.47
C ARG A 42 3.54 -1.88 1.24
N LEU A 43 4.17 -2.11 0.08
CA LEU A 43 3.44 -2.31 -1.17
C LEU A 43 2.91 -3.75 -1.23
N ARG A 44 1.61 -3.89 -1.46
CA ARG A 44 0.91 -5.17 -1.51
C ARG A 44 0.17 -5.33 -2.83
N THR A 45 0.07 -6.56 -3.30
CA THR A 45 -0.87 -6.95 -4.36
C THR A 45 -2.24 -7.13 -3.73
N ILE A 46 -3.17 -6.25 -4.07
CA ILE A 46 -4.53 -6.27 -3.51
C ILE A 46 -5.50 -7.00 -4.43
N TYR A 47 -5.26 -6.97 -5.74
CA TYR A 47 -6.12 -7.63 -6.71
C TYR A 47 -5.36 -7.95 -8.00
N PHE A 48 -5.70 -9.09 -8.60
CA PHE A 48 -5.31 -9.42 -9.96
C PHE A 48 -6.47 -10.17 -10.63
N GLY A 49 -7.00 -9.63 -11.72
CA GLY A 49 -8.17 -10.19 -12.38
C GLY A 49 -8.72 -9.27 -13.48
N GLU A 50 -9.99 -9.42 -13.81
CA GLU A 50 -10.69 -8.59 -14.80
C GLU A 50 -10.76 -7.11 -14.34
N PRO A 51 -10.74 -6.14 -15.27
CA PRO A 51 -10.92 -4.73 -14.92
C PRO A 51 -12.24 -4.50 -14.17
N LEU A 52 -12.21 -3.64 -13.15
CA LEU A 52 -13.43 -3.24 -12.45
C LEU A 52 -14.23 -2.26 -13.31
N ASN A 53 -15.55 -2.27 -13.15
CA ASN A 53 -16.46 -1.36 -13.88
C ASN A 53 -16.16 0.12 -13.60
N ASN A 54 -15.58 0.43 -12.44
CA ASN A 54 -15.28 1.79 -12.01
C ASN A 54 -13.89 1.87 -11.38
N GLU A 55 -13.00 2.66 -11.98
CA GLU A 55 -11.63 2.84 -11.49
C GLU A 55 -11.57 3.46 -10.09
N GLY A 56 -12.58 4.24 -9.70
CA GLY A 56 -12.70 4.80 -8.35
C GLY A 56 -12.83 3.74 -7.26
N GLU A 57 -13.22 2.51 -7.62
CA GLU A 57 -13.35 1.40 -6.67
C GLU A 57 -12.01 0.78 -6.32
N TYR A 58 -10.95 0.96 -7.14
CA TYR A 58 -9.63 0.37 -6.89
C TYR A 58 -9.07 0.72 -5.51
N ALA A 59 -9.28 1.95 -5.03
CA ALA A 59 -8.83 2.36 -3.70
C ALA A 59 -9.51 1.60 -2.55
N LEU A 60 -10.70 1.04 -2.79
CA LEU A 60 -11.55 0.41 -1.78
C LEU A 60 -11.40 -1.12 -1.75
N VAL A 61 -10.81 -1.72 -2.80
CA VAL A 61 -10.70 -3.18 -2.94
C VAL A 61 -9.98 -3.81 -1.74
N SER A 62 -8.97 -3.15 -1.17
CA SER A 62 -8.26 -3.67 0.00
C SER A 62 -9.15 -3.87 1.21
N GLY A 63 -10.19 -3.04 1.37
CA GLY A 63 -11.18 -3.17 2.44
C GLY A 63 -12.11 -4.36 2.30
N THR A 64 -12.20 -4.96 1.11
CA THR A 64 -13.03 -6.15 0.85
C THR A 64 -12.35 -7.44 1.31
N TYR A 65 -11.01 -7.42 1.42
CA TYR A 65 -10.22 -8.57 1.84
C TYR A 65 -9.76 -8.42 3.29
N GLN A 66 -9.83 -9.50 4.08
CA GLN A 66 -9.40 -9.51 5.48
C GLN A 66 -7.88 -9.72 5.63
N TYR A 67 -7.07 -8.94 4.92
CA TYR A 67 -5.60 -8.98 5.05
C TYR A 67 -5.07 -8.31 6.32
N PHE A 68 -5.94 -7.71 7.15
CA PHE A 68 -5.57 -6.86 8.29
C PHE A 68 -5.62 -7.55 9.65
N ASN A 69 -5.42 -8.87 9.72
CA ASN A 69 -5.19 -9.49 11.02
C ASN A 69 -3.74 -9.23 11.43
N SER A 70 -3.55 -8.44 12.50
CA SER A 70 -2.24 -8.02 13.03
C SER A 70 -1.27 -9.17 13.30
N ASN A 71 -1.79 -10.39 13.43
CA ASN A 71 -1.02 -11.59 13.73
C ASN A 71 -0.94 -12.58 12.56
N ALA A 72 -1.63 -12.31 11.44
CA ALA A 72 -1.64 -13.24 10.32
C ALA A 72 -0.38 -13.15 9.45
N GLY A 73 0.37 -12.06 9.49
CA GLY A 73 1.49 -11.83 8.57
C GLY A 73 1.04 -11.28 7.21
N ILE A 74 2.01 -10.84 6.40
CA ILE A 74 1.81 -10.12 5.13
C ILE A 74 2.15 -11.07 3.98
N TYR A 75 1.13 -11.77 3.48
CA TYR A 75 1.28 -12.79 2.44
C TYR A 75 1.10 -12.26 1.03
N ASN A 76 0.54 -11.06 0.89
CA ASN A 76 0.31 -10.42 -0.39
C ASN A 76 1.29 -9.26 -0.63
N ALA A 77 2.48 -9.30 -0.04
CA ALA A 77 3.54 -8.36 -0.38
C ALA A 77 3.80 -8.40 -1.90
N ALA A 78 3.91 -7.24 -2.54
CA ALA A 78 4.26 -7.19 -3.96
C ALA A 78 5.66 -7.77 -4.21
N TYR A 79 6.53 -7.70 -3.20
CA TYR A 79 7.84 -8.32 -3.22
C TYR A 79 8.23 -8.77 -1.80
N THR A 80 8.10 -10.08 -1.53
CA THR A 80 8.22 -10.67 -0.18
C THR A 80 9.66 -10.67 0.32
N PRO A 81 10.01 -9.96 1.41
CA PRO A 81 11.36 -9.99 1.97
C PRO A 81 11.53 -11.12 3.00
N ALA A 82 12.76 -11.57 3.22
CA ALA A 82 13.08 -12.52 4.27
C ALA A 82 13.00 -11.92 5.69
N GLY A 83 12.55 -12.74 6.65
CA GLY A 83 12.78 -12.53 8.09
C GLY A 83 11.98 -11.43 8.80
N THR A 84 10.92 -10.89 8.19
CA THR A 84 10.03 -9.91 8.83
C THR A 84 8.60 -10.45 9.00
N TRP A 85 7.58 -9.71 8.57
CA TRP A 85 6.17 -9.97 8.86
C TRP A 85 5.56 -11.09 8.01
N ASN A 86 6.36 -12.00 7.44
CA ASN A 86 5.88 -13.13 6.66
C ASN A 86 6.63 -14.42 7.02
N ILE A 87 5.96 -15.55 6.80
CA ILE A 87 6.53 -16.91 6.88
C ILE A 87 6.54 -17.59 5.51
N SER A 88 6.26 -16.81 4.45
CA SER A 88 6.26 -17.30 3.08
C SER A 88 7.68 -17.39 2.54
N GLU A 89 7.84 -18.14 1.45
CA GLU A 89 9.10 -18.15 0.70
C GLU A 89 9.45 -16.72 0.24
N PRO A 90 10.66 -16.22 0.56
CA PRO A 90 11.05 -14.86 0.22
C PRO A 90 11.38 -14.73 -1.26
N ALA A 91 10.98 -13.62 -1.87
CA ALA A 91 11.44 -13.21 -3.20
C ALA A 91 12.85 -12.57 -3.13
N ILE A 92 13.25 -12.06 -1.97
CA ILE A 92 14.56 -11.45 -1.73
C ILE A 92 15.05 -11.71 -0.31
N GLN A 93 16.35 -11.96 -0.20
CA GLN A 93 17.08 -12.07 1.07
C GLN A 93 18.41 -11.32 0.95
N VAL A 94 18.73 -10.53 1.98
CA VAL A 94 20.01 -9.83 2.10
C VAL A 94 20.57 -10.16 3.47
N VAL A 95 21.82 -10.62 3.52
CA VAL A 95 22.55 -10.82 4.78
C VAL A 95 23.30 -9.53 5.09
N HIS A 96 22.91 -8.86 6.16
CA HIS A 96 23.55 -7.64 6.63
C HIS A 96 24.91 -7.94 7.28
N GLY A 97 25.69 -6.90 7.58
CA GLY A 97 27.04 -7.05 8.14
C GLY A 97 27.09 -7.73 9.51
N ASP A 98 25.96 -7.77 10.24
CA ASP A 98 25.79 -8.46 11.51
C ASP A 98 25.31 -9.92 11.36
N GLY A 99 25.17 -10.41 10.12
CA GLY A 99 24.65 -11.74 9.82
C GLY A 99 23.13 -11.86 9.85
N ASN A 100 22.40 -10.77 10.15
CA ASN A 100 20.94 -10.77 10.14
C ASN A 100 20.42 -10.77 8.70
N SER A 101 19.43 -11.62 8.40
CA SER A 101 18.78 -11.69 7.08
C SER A 101 17.42 -10.99 7.02
N SER A 102 16.96 -10.39 8.12
CA SER A 102 15.69 -9.67 8.18
C SER A 102 15.73 -8.40 7.33
N LEU A 103 14.70 -8.23 6.51
CA LEU A 103 14.53 -7.10 5.59
C LEU A 103 13.07 -6.60 5.62
N ASP A 104 12.86 -5.29 5.78
CA ASP A 104 11.54 -4.64 5.62
C ASP A 104 11.61 -3.65 4.47
N LEU A 105 10.82 -3.89 3.41
CA LEU A 105 10.78 -3.03 2.24
C LEU A 105 9.65 -2.01 2.38
N LYS A 106 10.00 -0.74 2.20
CA LYS A 106 9.07 0.38 2.22
C LYS A 106 8.94 0.97 0.82
N TYR A 107 7.70 1.20 0.42
CA TYR A 107 7.41 1.98 -0.76
C TYR A 107 7.93 3.42 -0.58
N LEU A 108 8.63 3.92 -1.60
CA LEU A 108 9.11 5.31 -1.65
C LEU A 108 8.40 6.11 -2.74
N SER A 109 8.42 5.62 -3.98
CA SER A 109 7.84 6.30 -5.13
C SER A 109 7.65 5.34 -6.29
N HIS A 110 6.82 5.73 -7.26
CA HIS A 110 6.76 5.09 -8.58
C HIS A 110 6.71 6.15 -9.68
N LYS A 111 6.95 5.72 -10.92
CA LYS A 111 6.86 6.57 -12.11
C LYS A 111 5.97 5.89 -13.14
N GLN A 112 4.99 6.62 -13.66
CA GLN A 112 4.23 6.20 -14.84
C GLN A 112 4.70 6.99 -16.05
N VAL A 113 4.92 6.29 -17.16
CA VAL A 113 5.33 6.89 -18.44
C VAL A 113 4.36 6.39 -19.48
N ARG A 114 3.71 7.32 -20.18
CA ARG A 114 2.97 7.00 -21.40
C ARG A 114 3.99 6.85 -22.53
N LEU A 115 3.94 5.73 -23.22
CA LEU A 115 4.70 5.53 -24.45
C LEU A 115 3.87 6.13 -25.59
N ASP A 116 4.47 7.03 -26.35
CA ASP A 116 3.87 7.66 -27.54
C ASP A 116 3.93 6.74 -28.76
#